data_AF-A0A955DAA3-F1
#
_entry.id   AF-A0A955DAA3-F1
#
_cell.length_a   1.000
_cell.length_b   1.000
_cell.length_c   1.000
_cell.angle_alpha   90.00
_cell.angle_beta   90.00
_cell.angle_gamma   90.00
#
_symmetry.space_group_name_H-M   'P 1'
#
loop_
_entity.id
_entity.type
_entity.pdbx_description
1 polymer ?
#
loop_
_entity_poly.entity_id
_entity_poly.type
_entity_poly.pdbx_seq_one_letter_code
_entity_poly.pdbx_strand_id
1 'polypeptide(L)'
;MLDEDDIITHAALRLDGYACLERTGFDTDAAGRRCLAARECDLATLEAMMVLFTLQRWLFKWGGEMLQRTHPDWWLCRECFLRTAREPTPPEHADARYIEPWNERFVPRLDEAIGIVASAHEATAYLWPPER
;
A
#
# COMPACT_ATOMS: atom_id res chain seq x y z
N MET A 1 11.66 -15.41 -8.32
CA MET A 1 11.49 -14.01 -8.75
C MET A 1 10.43 -13.41 -7.87
N LEU A 2 10.63 -12.20 -7.33
CA LEU A 2 9.58 -11.54 -6.57
C LEU A 2 8.47 -11.08 -7.54
N ASP A 3 7.24 -11.08 -7.06
CA ASP A 3 6.06 -10.65 -7.82
C ASP A 3 5.42 -9.44 -7.13
N GLU A 4 4.87 -8.51 -7.91
CA GLU A 4 4.33 -7.25 -7.40
C GLU A 4 3.23 -7.49 -6.34
N ASP A 5 2.32 -8.44 -6.59
CA ASP A 5 1.18 -8.69 -5.73
C ASP A 5 1.61 -9.29 -4.40
N ASP A 6 2.57 -10.20 -4.46
CA ASP A 6 3.16 -10.83 -3.28
C ASP A 6 3.95 -9.81 -2.43
N ILE A 7 4.68 -8.89 -3.08
CA ILE A 7 5.37 -7.77 -2.41
C ILE A 7 4.34 -6.88 -1.69
N ILE A 8 3.35 -6.36 -2.42
CA ILE A 8 2.34 -5.44 -1.88
C ILE A 8 1.56 -6.10 -0.74
N THR A 9 1.18 -7.37 -0.92
CA THR A 9 0.44 -8.12 0.10
C THR A 9 1.23 -8.22 1.40
N HIS A 10 2.49 -8.63 1.37
CA HIS A 10 3.28 -8.75 2.60
C HIS A 10 3.65 -7.39 3.20
N ALA A 11 3.95 -6.39 2.37
CA ALA A 11 4.26 -5.04 2.82
C ALA A 11 3.05 -4.36 3.49
N ALA A 12 1.83 -4.65 3.05
CA ALA A 12 0.60 -4.14 3.64
C ALA A 12 0.25 -4.87 4.94
N LEU A 13 0.35 -6.21 4.94
CA LEU A 13 -0.13 -7.04 6.05
C LEU A 13 0.83 -7.08 7.24
N ARG A 14 2.07 -6.57 7.12
CA ARG A 14 2.96 -6.36 8.28
C ARG A 14 2.37 -5.41 9.32
N LEU A 15 1.42 -4.56 8.92
CA LEU A 15 0.60 -3.73 9.81
C LEU A 15 -0.67 -4.52 10.19
N ASP A 16 -0.98 -4.60 11.49
CA ASP A 16 -2.32 -4.96 11.97
C ASP A 16 -3.26 -3.79 11.70
N GLY A 17 -3.67 -3.66 10.44
CA GLY A 17 -4.44 -2.51 9.97
C GLY A 17 -5.80 -2.39 10.64
N TYR A 18 -6.47 -3.49 10.99
CA TYR A 18 -7.75 -3.42 11.69
C TYR A 18 -7.60 -2.79 13.08
N ALA A 19 -6.68 -3.32 13.89
CA ALA A 19 -6.45 -2.79 15.24
C ALA A 19 -5.92 -1.35 15.19
N CYS A 20 -5.07 -1.04 14.21
CA CYS A 20 -4.53 0.30 14.04
C CYS A 20 -5.62 1.32 13.67
N LEU A 21 -6.52 0.98 12.74
CA LEU A 21 -7.64 1.83 12.33
C LEU A 21 -8.62 2.06 13.48
N GLU A 22 -8.99 1.00 14.20
CA GLU A 22 -9.88 1.10 15.37
C GLU A 22 -9.33 2.04 16.42
N ARG A 23 -8.04 1.94 16.75
CA ARG A 23 -7.41 2.74 17.80
C ARG A 23 -7.18 4.19 17.39
N THR A 24 -6.88 4.45 16.12
CA THR A 24 -6.58 5.81 15.64
C THR A 24 -7.82 6.58 15.18
N GLY A 25 -8.89 5.87 14.80
CA GLY A 25 -10.06 6.46 14.14
C GLY A 25 -9.74 7.10 12.78
N PHE A 26 -8.62 6.73 12.15
CA PHE A 26 -8.17 7.34 10.90
C PHE A 26 -9.07 6.93 9.72
N ASP A 27 -9.60 7.93 9.02
CA ASP A 27 -10.48 7.73 7.86
C ASP A 27 -9.65 7.53 6.58
N THR A 28 -9.30 6.27 6.29
CA THR A 28 -8.53 5.90 5.08
C THR A 28 -9.27 6.23 3.79
N ASP A 29 -10.60 6.22 3.78
CA ASP A 29 -11.40 6.53 2.60
C ASP A 29 -11.30 8.02 2.25
N ALA A 30 -11.47 8.89 3.25
CA ALA A 30 -11.32 10.33 3.06
C ALA A 30 -9.88 10.71 2.69
N ALA A 31 -8.89 10.10 3.36
CA ALA A 31 -7.48 10.33 3.06
C ALA A 31 -7.12 9.87 1.64
N GLY A 32 -7.56 8.67 1.24
CA GLY A 32 -7.31 8.14 -0.10
C GLY A 32 -7.94 9.00 -1.19
N ARG A 33 -9.20 9.43 -1.02
CA ARG A 33 -9.85 10.37 -1.95
C ARG A 33 -9.08 11.68 -2.09
N ARG A 34 -8.57 12.24 -0.98
CA ARG A 34 -7.75 13.45 -1.01
C ARG A 34 -6.46 13.24 -1.81
N CYS A 35 -5.77 12.12 -1.59
CA CYS A 35 -4.54 11.81 -2.30
C CYS A 35 -4.77 11.63 -3.81
N LEU A 36 -5.84 10.90 -4.18
CA LEU A 36 -6.22 10.69 -5.57
C LEU A 36 -6.61 11.99 -6.27
N ALA A 37 -7.32 12.88 -5.58
CA ALA A 37 -7.70 14.18 -6.11
C ALA A 37 -6.48 15.09 -6.31
N ALA A 38 -5.55 15.10 -5.36
CA ALA A 38 -4.30 15.86 -5.46
C ALA A 38 -3.27 15.21 -6.40
N ARG A 39 -3.46 13.94 -6.75
CA ARG A 39 -2.45 13.07 -7.40
C ARG A 39 -1.12 13.09 -6.63
N GLU A 40 -1.21 13.14 -5.32
CA GLU A 40 -0.07 13.20 -4.41
C GLU A 40 -0.41 12.43 -3.12
N CYS A 41 0.52 11.61 -2.64
CA CYS A 41 0.36 10.89 -1.37
C CYS A 41 1.02 11.68 -0.23
N ASP A 42 0.42 12.79 0.16
CA ASP A 42 0.86 13.59 1.31
C ASP A 42 0.23 13.06 2.61
N LEU A 43 0.72 11.90 3.03
CA LEU A 43 0.33 11.22 4.26
C LEU A 43 1.54 11.00 5.15
N ALA A 44 1.34 11.07 6.47
CA ALA A 44 2.33 10.62 7.43
C ALA A 44 2.58 9.11 7.26
N THR A 45 3.75 8.61 7.67
CA THR A 45 4.15 7.21 7.44
C THR A 45 3.09 6.19 7.90
N LEU A 46 2.58 6.33 9.13
CA LEU A 46 1.57 5.39 9.65
C LEU A 46 0.24 5.48 8.89
N GLU A 47 -0.17 6.69 8.50
CA GLU A 47 -1.36 6.92 7.67
C GLU A 47 -1.21 6.25 6.30
N ALA A 48 -0.06 6.40 5.66
CA ALA A 48 0.24 5.75 4.39
C ALA A 48 0.25 4.21 4.53
N MET A 49 0.76 3.66 5.64
CA MET A 49 0.67 2.22 5.91
C MET A 49 -0.78 1.76 6.10
N MET A 50 -1.62 2.54 6.79
CA MET A 50 -3.05 2.23 6.95
C MET A 50 -3.80 2.29 5.61
N VAL A 51 -3.51 3.29 4.77
CA VAL A 51 -4.08 3.38 3.41
C VAL A 51 -3.59 2.22 2.55
N LEU A 52 -2.30 1.86 2.59
CA LEU A 52 -1.76 0.68 1.90
C LEU A 52 -2.49 -0.60 2.33
N PHE A 53 -2.69 -0.79 3.63
CA PHE A 53 -3.47 -1.91 4.15
C PHE A 53 -4.88 -1.93 3.58
N THR A 54 -5.64 -0.83 3.70
CA THR A 54 -7.02 -0.76 3.20
C THR A 54 -7.10 -1.02 1.70
N LEU A 55 -6.21 -0.41 0.90
CA LEU A 55 -6.16 -0.60 -0.55
C LEU A 55 -5.79 -2.03 -0.92
N GLN A 56 -4.86 -2.66 -0.21
CA GLN A 56 -4.55 -4.07 -0.41
C GLN A 56 -5.78 -4.95 -0.15
N ARG A 57 -6.55 -4.68 0.90
CA ARG A 57 -7.78 -5.45 1.15
C ARG A 57 -8.83 -5.23 0.07
N TRP A 58 -9.00 -3.99 -0.38
CA TRP A 58 -9.91 -3.63 -1.47
C TRP A 58 -9.54 -4.34 -2.79
N LEU A 59 -8.31 -4.15 -3.25
CA LEU A 59 -7.80 -4.64 -4.54
C LEU A 59 -7.66 -6.17 -4.62
N PHE A 60 -7.63 -6.86 -3.48
CA PHE A 60 -7.40 -8.31 -3.45
C PHE A 60 -8.54 -9.14 -2.84
N LYS A 61 -9.53 -8.53 -2.16
CA LYS A 61 -10.57 -9.29 -1.43
C LYS A 61 -11.98 -8.69 -1.37
N TRP A 62 -12.17 -7.39 -1.59
CA TRP A 62 -13.41 -6.71 -1.16
C TRP A 62 -14.18 -6.01 -2.27
N GLY A 63 -13.99 -6.38 -3.53
CA GLY A 63 -14.69 -5.85 -4.68
C GLY A 63 -13.79 -5.09 -5.66
N GLY A 64 -12.53 -4.83 -5.30
CA GLY A 64 -11.54 -4.19 -6.16
C GLY A 64 -10.75 -5.15 -7.05
N GLU A 65 -10.94 -6.47 -6.92
CA GLU A 65 -10.13 -7.50 -7.61
C GLU A 65 -10.21 -7.43 -9.14
N MET A 66 -11.33 -6.94 -9.66
CA MET A 66 -11.58 -6.80 -11.09
C MET A 66 -11.09 -5.45 -11.66
N LEU A 67 -10.57 -4.55 -10.80
CA LEU A 67 -10.02 -3.28 -11.25
C LEU A 67 -8.73 -3.52 -12.02
N GLN A 68 -8.67 -2.94 -13.22
CA GLN A 68 -7.48 -2.98 -14.04
C GLN A 68 -6.32 -2.25 -13.34
N ARG A 69 -5.07 -2.66 -13.63
CA ARG A 69 -3.85 -2.03 -13.06
C ARG A 69 -3.73 -0.53 -13.37
N THR A 70 -4.43 -0.06 -14.38
CA THR A 70 -4.52 1.35 -14.76
C THR A 70 -5.49 2.15 -13.89
N HIS A 71 -6.26 1.52 -13.01
CA HIS A 71 -7.18 2.22 -12.11
C HIS A 71 -6.41 3.06 -11.08
N PRO A 72 -6.88 4.28 -10.72
CA PRO A 72 -6.21 5.16 -9.75
C PRO A 72 -5.92 4.53 -8.38
N ASP A 73 -6.74 3.59 -7.91
CA ASP A 73 -6.48 2.87 -6.66
C ASP A 73 -5.15 2.09 -6.69
N TRP A 74 -4.77 1.55 -7.86
CA TRP A 74 -3.47 0.93 -8.05
C TRP A 74 -2.32 1.94 -8.01
N TRP A 75 -2.55 3.17 -8.49
CA TRP A 75 -1.58 4.25 -8.34
C TRP A 75 -1.33 4.53 -6.86
N LEU A 76 -2.40 4.77 -6.08
CA LEU A 76 -2.26 5.12 -4.66
C LEU A 76 -1.69 3.96 -3.84
N CYS A 77 -2.07 2.73 -4.15
CA CYS A 77 -1.55 1.54 -3.48
C CYS A 77 -0.03 1.44 -3.64
N ARG A 78 0.47 1.56 -4.88
CA ARG A 78 1.91 1.54 -5.18
C ARG A 78 2.63 2.73 -4.56
N GLU A 79 2.02 3.91 -4.58
CA GLU A 79 2.61 5.12 -4.00
C GLU A 79 2.76 5.00 -2.47
N CYS A 80 1.73 4.50 -1.77
CA CYS A 80 1.83 4.20 -0.35
C CYS A 80 2.88 3.12 -0.06
N PHE A 81 3.02 2.09 -0.91
CA PHE A 81 4.10 1.12 -0.78
C PHE A 81 5.48 1.79 -0.91
N LEU A 82 5.71 2.57 -1.97
CA LEU A 82 7.02 3.20 -2.22
C LEU A 82 7.43 4.15 -1.08
N ARG A 83 6.48 4.86 -0.48
CA ARG A 83 6.73 5.72 0.69
C ARG A 83 7.03 4.95 1.97
N THR A 84 6.49 3.74 2.12
CA THR A 84 6.52 3.04 3.42
C THR A 84 7.44 1.83 3.44
N ALA A 85 7.89 1.31 2.28
CA ALA A 85 8.61 0.05 2.18
C ALA A 85 9.87 -0.02 3.07
N ARG A 86 10.59 1.09 3.23
CA ARG A 86 11.79 1.19 4.09
C ARG A 86 11.48 1.55 5.54
N GLU A 87 10.29 2.04 5.80
CA GLU A 87 9.91 2.53 7.11
C GLU A 87 9.59 1.36 8.04
N PRO A 88 10.09 1.35 9.29
CA PRO A 88 9.74 0.31 10.24
C PRO A 88 8.24 0.37 10.58
N THR A 89 7.61 -0.79 10.72
CA THR A 89 6.26 -0.85 11.29
C THR A 89 6.38 -0.61 12.79
N PRO A 90 5.64 0.35 13.38
CA PRO A 90 5.63 0.54 14.83
C PRO A 90 5.28 -0.78 15.54
N PRO A 91 6.05 -1.24 16.54
CA PRO A 91 5.85 -2.55 17.16
C PRO A 91 4.43 -2.76 17.69
N GLU A 92 3.81 -1.71 18.23
CA GLU A 92 2.44 -1.72 18.73
C GLU A 92 1.36 -1.87 17.64
N HIS A 93 1.74 -1.77 16.35
CA HIS A 93 0.86 -1.95 15.19
C HIS A 93 1.33 -3.07 14.27
N ALA A 94 2.37 -3.80 14.64
CA ALA A 94 2.88 -4.88 13.82
C ALA A 94 2.00 -6.14 13.97
N ASP A 95 1.67 -6.78 12.86
CA ASP A 95 1.09 -8.12 12.88
C ASP A 95 2.23 -9.14 12.85
N ALA A 96 2.44 -9.84 13.97
CA ALA A 96 3.49 -10.84 14.14
C ALA A 96 3.50 -11.89 13.00
N ARG A 97 2.32 -12.25 12.47
CA ARG A 97 2.16 -13.27 11.42
C ARG A 97 2.76 -12.85 10.08
N TYR A 98 2.91 -11.55 9.85
CA TYR A 98 3.36 -11.00 8.56
C TYR A 98 4.67 -10.21 8.68
N ILE A 99 4.96 -9.62 9.85
CA ILE A 99 6.21 -8.88 10.07
C ILE A 99 7.43 -9.81 10.01
N GLU A 100 7.33 -11.03 10.54
CA GLU A 100 8.40 -12.03 10.48
C GLU A 100 8.68 -12.47 9.03
N PRO A 101 7.69 -12.96 8.24
CA PRO A 101 7.89 -13.26 6.83
C PRO A 101 8.39 -12.07 6.01
N TRP A 102 7.93 -10.85 6.30
CA TRP A 102 8.43 -9.64 5.65
C TRP A 102 9.94 -9.46 5.88
N ASN A 103 10.37 -9.57 7.13
CA ASN A 103 11.77 -9.40 7.53
C ASN A 103 12.67 -10.52 7.00
N GLU A 104 12.17 -11.75 6.90
CA GLU A 104 12.96 -12.88 6.41
C GLU A 104 13.07 -12.90 4.88
N ARG A 105 11.98 -12.61 4.17
CA ARG A 105 11.88 -12.81 2.72
C ARG A 105 12.15 -11.55 1.90
N PHE A 106 11.65 -10.40 2.37
CA PHE A 106 11.62 -9.18 1.57
C PHE A 106 12.65 -8.15 2.01
N VAL A 107 12.88 -7.94 3.31
CA VAL A 107 13.90 -6.99 3.80
C VAL A 107 15.30 -7.26 3.21
N PRO A 108 15.80 -8.51 3.09
CA PRO A 108 17.11 -8.77 2.48
C PRO A 108 17.18 -8.43 0.98
N ARG A 109 16.03 -8.25 0.34
CA ARG A 109 15.86 -7.97 -1.09
C ARG A 109 15.02 -6.71 -1.31
N LEU A 110 15.03 -5.79 -0.35
CA LEU A 110 14.10 -4.67 -0.34
C LEU A 110 14.27 -3.76 -1.55
N ASP A 111 15.51 -3.53 -1.99
CA ASP A 111 15.80 -2.74 -3.18
C ASP A 111 15.24 -3.40 -4.46
N GLU A 112 15.27 -4.74 -4.55
CA GLU A 112 14.65 -5.48 -5.65
C GLU A 112 13.12 -5.34 -5.61
N ALA A 113 12.51 -5.49 -4.43
CA ALA A 113 11.07 -5.35 -4.25
C ALA A 113 10.59 -3.92 -4.60
N ILE A 114 11.30 -2.90 -4.13
CA ILE A 114 11.04 -1.49 -4.47
C ILE A 114 11.20 -1.29 -5.97
N GLY A 115 12.27 -1.81 -6.58
CA GLY A 115 12.51 -1.67 -8.02
C GLY A 115 11.40 -2.27 -8.88
N ILE A 116 10.84 -3.43 -8.48
CA ILE A 116 9.72 -4.07 -9.17
C ILE A 116 8.48 -3.18 -9.13
N VAL A 117 8.09 -2.73 -7.94
CA VAL A 117 6.88 -1.90 -7.79
C VAL A 117 7.05 -0.52 -8.43
N ALA A 118 8.23 0.10 -8.30
CA ALA A 118 8.55 1.37 -8.95
C ALA A 118 8.48 1.27 -10.48
N SER A 119 9.08 0.23 -11.06
CA SER A 119 9.03 0.01 -12.51
C SER A 119 7.60 -0.20 -13.01
N ALA A 120 6.79 -0.96 -12.26
CA ALA A 120 5.38 -1.16 -12.58
C ALA A 120 4.58 0.16 -12.47
N HIS A 121 4.86 0.97 -11.44
CA HIS A 121 4.24 2.27 -11.23
C HIS A 121 4.56 3.24 -12.38
N GLU A 122 5.84 3.40 -12.72
CA GLU A 122 6.30 4.31 -13.78
C GLU A 122 5.80 3.91 -15.18
N ALA A 123 5.72 2.61 -15.46
CA ALA A 123 5.27 2.11 -16.76
C ALA A 123 3.75 2.16 -16.95
N THR A 124 2.98 2.38 -15.89
CA THR A 124 1.52 2.34 -15.95
C THR A 124 0.92 3.70 -16.33
N ALA A 125 0.22 3.74 -17.46
CA ALA A 125 -0.60 4.88 -17.83
C ALA A 125 -1.94 4.84 -17.07
N TYR A 126 -1.97 5.46 -15.89
CA TYR A 126 -3.15 5.49 -15.04
C TYR A 126 -4.31 6.28 -15.68
N LEU A 127 -5.51 5.71 -15.62
CA LEU A 127 -6.73 6.27 -16.19
C LEU A 127 -7.44 7.13 -15.14
N TRP A 128 -7.00 8.38 -15.04
CA TRP A 128 -7.62 9.36 -14.15
C TRP A 128 -9.03 9.73 -14.63
N PRO A 129 -10.02 9.81 -13.73
CA PRO A 129 -11.30 10.39 -14.09
C PRO A 129 -11.10 11.84 -14.53
N PRO A 130 -11.89 12.34 -15.49
CA PRO A 130 -11.80 13.72 -15.92
C PRO A 130 -12.01 14.67 -14.73
N GLU A 131 -11.21 15.74 -14.69
CA GLU A 131 -11.34 16.83 -13.72
C GLU A 131 -12.75 17.44 -13.88
N ARG A 132 -13.52 17.46 -12.78
CA ARG A 132 -14.87 18.01 -12.75
C ARG A 132 -14.87 19.50 -12.44
#